data_AF-Q17CD6-F1
#
_entry.id   AF-Q17CD6-F1
#
_cell.length_a   1.000
_cell.length_b   1.000
_cell.length_c   1.000
_cell.angle_alpha   90.00
_cell.angle_beta   90.00
_cell.angle_gamma   90.00
#
_symmetry.space_group_name_H-M   'P 1'
#
loop_
_entity.id
_entity.type
_entity.pdbx_description
1 polymer ?
#
loop_
_entity_poly.entity_id
_entity_poly.type
_entity_poly.pdbx_seq_one_letter_code
_entity_poly.pdbx_strand_id
1 'polypeptide(L)'
;MTEDSDSISEEERSLFRPFTRESLAAIERRIADAEAKQRELEKKRAEGETGFGRKKKKKEIRYDDEDEDEGPQPDSTLEQGVPIPVRMQGSFPPELASTPLEDIDSYYANQRTFV
;
A
#
# COMPACT_ATOMS: atom_id res chain seq x y z
N MET A 1 -27.22 4.63 3.71
CA MET A 1 -26.43 5.63 4.44
C MET A 1 -25.05 5.02 4.58
N THR A 2 -24.08 5.52 3.82
CA THR A 2 -22.69 5.09 3.91
C THR A 2 -22.03 6.15 4.78
N GLU A 3 -21.88 5.85 6.07
CA GLU A 3 -21.25 6.78 7.01
C GLU A 3 -19.74 6.62 6.87
N ASP A 4 -19.15 7.46 6.02
CA ASP A 4 -17.71 7.73 6.02
C ASP A 4 -17.38 8.46 7.33
N SER A 5 -17.13 7.70 8.40
CA SER A 5 -16.58 8.21 9.66
C SER A 5 -15.23 7.57 9.93
N ASP A 6 -14.23 8.02 9.18
CA ASP A 6 -12.82 7.91 9.58
C ASP A 6 -12.13 9.28 9.50
N SER A 7 -12.88 10.36 9.78
CA SER A 7 -12.33 11.72 9.97
C SER A 7 -11.62 11.88 11.33
N ILE A 8 -10.81 10.91 11.72
CA ILE A 8 -9.77 11.15 12.72
C ILE A 8 -8.64 11.82 11.94
N SER A 9 -8.50 13.13 12.10
CA SER A 9 -7.48 13.98 11.48
C SER A 9 -6.12 13.26 11.45
N GLU A 10 -5.49 13.17 10.27
CA GLU A 10 -4.13 12.65 10.08
C GLU A 10 -3.11 13.28 11.05
N GLU A 11 -3.42 14.47 11.57
CA GLU A 11 -2.57 15.30 12.42
C GLU A 11 -2.43 14.84 13.89
N GLU A 12 -3.25 13.90 14.39
CA GLU A 12 -3.16 13.38 15.78
C GLU A 12 -2.89 11.87 15.89
N ARG A 13 -2.66 11.16 14.78
CA ARG A 13 -2.24 9.75 14.84
C ARG A 13 -0.74 9.70 15.11
N SER A 14 -0.34 9.26 16.31
CA SER A 14 1.05 8.86 16.59
C SER A 14 1.53 7.95 15.46
N LEU A 15 2.71 8.23 14.89
CA LEU A 15 3.32 7.39 13.85
C LEU A 15 3.54 5.95 14.32
N PHE A 16 3.68 5.76 15.62
CA PHE A 16 3.86 4.45 16.25
C PHE A 16 2.55 4.02 16.90
N ARG A 17 1.93 2.99 16.34
CA ARG A 17 0.70 2.38 16.84
C ARG A 17 0.90 0.88 16.95
N PRO A 18 0.52 0.26 18.08
CA PRO A 18 0.57 -1.19 18.22
C PRO A 18 -0.35 -1.87 17.20
N PHE A 19 0.11 -2.95 16.60
CA PHE A 19 -0.71 -3.79 15.75
C PHE A 19 -1.79 -4.51 16.57
N THR A 20 -3.02 -4.54 16.08
CA THR A 20 -4.18 -5.13 16.76
C THR A 20 -5.00 -6.02 15.84
N ARG A 21 -6.01 -6.70 16.39
CA ARG A 21 -6.96 -7.44 15.55
C ARG A 21 -7.79 -6.52 14.65
N GLU A 22 -8.06 -5.30 15.11
CA GLU A 22 -8.78 -4.29 14.33
C GLU A 22 -7.91 -3.78 13.17
N SER A 23 -6.60 -3.61 13.39
CA SER A 23 -5.67 -3.23 12.33
C SER A 23 -5.59 -4.28 11.22
N LEU A 24 -5.56 -5.57 11.59
CA LEU A 24 -5.62 -6.66 10.61
C LEU A 24 -6.91 -6.60 9.77
N ALA A 25 -8.06 -6.40 10.41
CA ALA A 25 -9.33 -6.26 9.71
C ALA A 25 -9.37 -5.03 8.79
N ALA A 26 -8.74 -3.92 9.20
CA ALA A 26 -8.61 -2.72 8.37
C ALA A 26 -7.75 -2.96 7.13
N ILE A 27 -6.62 -3.66 7.27
CA ILE A 27 -5.77 -4.09 6.14
C ILE A 27 -6.55 -4.98 5.19
N GLU A 28 -7.26 -5.98 5.70
CA GLU A 28 -8.05 -6.89 4.86
C GLU A 28 -9.13 -6.16 4.06
N ARG A 29 -9.79 -5.16 4.66
CA ARG A 29 -10.74 -4.29 3.95
C ARG A 29 -10.07 -3.50 2.85
N ARG A 30 -8.93 -2.84 3.13
CA ARG A 30 -8.17 -2.07 2.12
C ARG A 30 -7.75 -2.94 0.93
N ILE A 31 -7.28 -4.16 1.20
CA ILE A 31 -6.92 -5.13 0.17
C ILE A 31 -8.14 -5.50 -0.68
N ALA A 32 -9.25 -5.87 -0.06
CA ALA A 32 -10.46 -6.25 -0.78
C ALA A 32 -11.00 -5.11 -1.66
N ASP A 33 -10.96 -3.88 -1.19
CA ASP A 33 -11.37 -2.70 -1.95
C ASP A 33 -10.42 -2.42 -3.13
N ALA A 34 -9.11 -2.59 -2.94
CA ALA A 34 -8.12 -2.46 -4.00
C ALA A 34 -8.31 -3.53 -5.08
N GLU A 35 -8.49 -4.79 -4.70
CA GLU A 35 -8.74 -5.91 -5.62
C GLU A 35 -10.06 -5.72 -6.38
N ALA A 36 -11.13 -5.25 -5.72
CA ALA A 36 -12.41 -4.97 -6.36
C ALA A 36 -12.28 -3.89 -7.44
N LYS A 37 -11.57 -2.80 -7.15
CA LYS A 37 -11.29 -1.72 -8.12
C LYS A 37 -10.44 -2.24 -9.28
N GLN A 38 -9.40 -3.01 -9.00
CA GLN A 38 -8.54 -3.59 -10.03
C GLN A 38 -9.33 -4.53 -10.95
N ARG A 39 -10.18 -5.38 -10.38
CA ARG A 39 -11.07 -6.28 -11.14
C ARG A 39 -12.08 -5.52 -12.00
N GLU A 40 -12.63 -4.41 -11.50
CA GLU A 40 -13.53 -3.56 -12.29
C GLU A 40 -12.80 -2.90 -13.46
N LEU A 41 -11.59 -2.37 -13.23
CA LEU A 41 -10.74 -1.78 -14.25
C LEU A 41 -10.33 -2.81 -15.31
N GLU A 42 -9.94 -4.01 -14.89
CA GLU A 42 -9.58 -5.10 -15.79
C GLU A 42 -10.79 -5.57 -16.62
N LYS A 43 -11.96 -5.70 -16.00
CA LYS A 43 -13.19 -6.01 -16.72
C LYS A 43 -13.54 -4.95 -17.76
N LYS A 44 -13.43 -3.66 -17.42
CA LYS A 44 -13.62 -2.55 -18.36
C LYS A 44 -12.61 -2.57 -19.50
N ARG A 45 -11.35 -2.93 -19.21
CA ARG A 45 -10.30 -3.11 -20.22
C ARG A 45 -10.63 -4.25 -21.18
N ALA A 46 -11.01 -5.41 -20.65
CA ALA A 46 -11.38 -6.58 -21.45
C ALA A 46 -12.64 -6.33 -22.31
N GLU A 47 -13.65 -5.64 -21.78
CA GLU A 47 -14.85 -5.26 -22.53
C GLU A 47 -14.54 -4.22 -23.62
N GLY A 48 -13.67 -3.24 -23.33
CA GLY A 48 -13.20 -2.23 -24.29
C GLY A 48 -12.30 -2.77 -25.41
N GLU A 49 -11.58 -3.87 -25.16
CA GLU A 49 -10.69 -4.51 -26.14
C GLU A 49 -11.46 -5.26 -27.25
N THR A 50 -12.73 -5.62 -27.01
CA THR A 50 -13.58 -6.25 -28.03
C THR A 50 -14.10 -5.28 -29.12
N GLY A 51 -13.77 -3.98 -29.04
CA GLY A 51 -14.45 -2.92 -29.80
C GLY A 51 -13.69 -2.22 -30.94
N PHE A 52 -12.38 -2.40 -31.14
CA PHE A 52 -11.65 -1.64 -32.17
C PHE A 52 -10.70 -2.49 -33.03
N GLY A 53 -11.27 -3.19 -33.99
CA GLY A 53 -10.54 -3.64 -35.17
C GLY A 53 -10.04 -2.45 -36.00
N ARG A 54 -8.77 -2.05 -35.86
CA ARG A 54 -8.04 -1.31 -36.90
C ARG A 54 -6.57 -1.74 -36.94
N LYS A 55 -6.25 -2.64 -37.87
CA LYS A 55 -4.88 -2.82 -38.41
C LYS A 55 -4.34 -1.46 -38.87
N LYS A 56 -3.38 -0.88 -38.15
CA LYS A 56 -2.41 0.08 -38.74
C LYS A 56 -1.03 -0.16 -38.13
N LYS A 57 -0.11 -0.58 -39.01
CA LYS A 57 1.34 -0.64 -38.79
C LYS A 57 1.86 0.66 -38.14
N LYS A 58 2.98 0.51 -37.43
CA LYS A 58 4.16 1.41 -37.43
C LYS A 58 4.40 2.25 -36.16
N LYS A 59 5.00 1.62 -35.15
CA LYS A 59 6.35 1.89 -34.61
C LYS A 59 6.50 0.97 -33.40
N GLU A 60 7.38 -0.02 -33.48
CA GLU A 60 7.97 -0.62 -32.29
C GLU A 60 8.80 0.48 -31.62
N ILE A 61 8.14 1.34 -30.84
CA ILE A 61 8.75 1.77 -29.60
C ILE A 61 8.46 0.58 -28.71
N ARG A 62 9.42 -0.35 -28.68
CA ARG A 62 9.47 -1.39 -27.67
C ARG A 62 9.75 -0.63 -26.38
N TYR A 63 8.70 -0.11 -25.76
CA TYR A 63 8.72 0.02 -24.31
C TYR A 63 8.85 -1.43 -23.88
N ASP A 64 10.08 -1.82 -23.56
CA ASP A 64 10.28 -3.07 -22.85
C ASP A 64 9.47 -2.88 -21.56
N ASP A 65 8.41 -3.67 -21.37
CA ASP A 65 7.63 -3.71 -20.11
C ASP A 65 8.55 -4.00 -18.89
N GLU A 66 9.84 -4.29 -19.13
CA GLU A 66 10.89 -4.47 -18.12
C GLU A 66 11.37 -3.16 -17.46
N ASP A 67 11.18 -1.97 -18.07
CA ASP A 67 11.63 -0.69 -17.50
C ASP A 67 10.55 0.04 -16.66
N GLU A 68 9.33 -0.49 -16.55
CA GLU A 68 8.20 0.22 -15.93
C GLU A 68 7.95 -0.06 -14.43
N ASP A 69 8.51 -1.11 -13.79
CA ASP A 69 8.02 -1.49 -12.45
C ASP A 69 9.08 -2.15 -11.54
N GLU A 70 10.13 -1.43 -11.15
CA GLU A 70 10.50 -1.55 -9.73
C GLU A 70 9.41 -0.81 -8.95
N GLY A 71 8.30 -1.54 -8.71
CA GLY A 71 7.19 -1.06 -7.89
C GLY A 71 7.66 -0.53 -6.55
N PRO A 72 6.77 0.07 -5.74
CA PRO A 72 7.16 0.63 -4.44
C PRO A 72 8.02 -0.39 -3.66
N GLN A 73 9.11 0.06 -3.05
CA GLN A 73 10.03 -0.80 -2.30
C GLN A 73 9.87 -0.55 -0.80
N PRO A 74 10.10 -1.56 0.06
CA PRO A 74 10.12 -1.37 1.50
C PRO A 74 11.26 -0.44 1.94
N ASP A 75 11.05 0.30 3.03
CA ASP A 75 12.09 1.16 3.62
C ASP A 75 13.13 0.29 4.34
N SER A 76 14.33 0.17 3.75
CA SER A 76 15.44 -0.62 4.34
C SER A 76 15.88 -0.13 5.72
N THR A 77 15.58 1.12 6.08
CA THR A 77 15.89 1.65 7.42
C THR A 77 14.92 1.16 8.50
N LEU A 78 13.80 0.56 8.10
CA LEU A 78 12.79 -0.05 8.97
C LEU A 78 12.89 -1.59 9.03
N GLU A 79 13.96 -2.18 8.47
CA GLU A 79 14.19 -3.62 8.54
C GLU A 79 14.38 -4.09 10.00
N GLN A 80 13.78 -5.24 10.33
CA GLN A 80 13.83 -5.76 11.70
C GLN A 80 15.26 -5.99 12.18
N GLY A 81 15.58 -5.51 13.38
CA GLY A 81 16.91 -5.60 13.97
C GLY A 81 17.85 -4.46 13.58
N VAL A 82 17.46 -3.60 12.63
CA VAL A 82 18.15 -2.35 12.35
C VAL A 82 17.79 -1.32 13.45
N PRO A 83 18.73 -0.46 13.86
CA PRO A 83 18.44 0.63 14.79
C PRO A 83 17.36 1.58 14.23
N ILE A 84 16.50 2.09 15.12
CA ILE A 84 15.44 3.04 14.75
C ILE A 84 16.05 4.25 14.00
N PRO A 85 15.52 4.62 12.83
CA PRO A 85 16.00 5.74 12.05
C PRO A 85 16.09 7.03 12.88
N VAL A 86 17.15 7.82 12.66
CA VAL A 86 17.41 9.07 13.42
C VAL A 86 16.21 10.03 13.39
N ARG A 87 15.51 10.08 12.24
CA ARG A 87 14.28 10.88 12.04
C ARG A 87 13.15 10.55 13.03
N MET A 88 13.21 9.38 13.67
CA MET A 88 12.17 8.78 14.49
C MET A 88 12.59 8.56 15.95
N GLN A 89 13.88 8.66 16.28
CA GLN A 89 14.39 8.44 17.63
C GLN A 89 13.80 9.38 18.69
N GLY A 90 13.48 10.63 18.32
CA GLY A 90 12.90 11.61 19.24
C GLY A 90 11.41 11.41 19.54
N SER A 91 10.69 10.69 18.68
CA SER A 91 9.25 10.46 18.80
C SER A 91 8.91 9.00 19.10
N PHE A 92 9.89 8.09 19.08
CA PHE A 92 9.65 6.68 19.34
C PHE A 92 9.36 6.42 20.81
N PRO A 93 8.16 5.91 21.16
CA PRO A 93 7.83 5.55 22.53
C PRO A 93 8.58 4.26 22.92
N PRO A 94 9.46 4.28 23.95
CA PRO A 94 10.27 3.11 24.33
C PRO A 94 9.46 1.88 24.74
N GLU A 95 8.22 2.08 25.20
CA GLU A 95 7.27 1.01 25.55
C GLU A 95 6.79 0.19 24.35
N LEU A 96 6.90 0.73 23.13
CA LEU A 96 6.60 0.02 21.90
C LEU A 96 7.82 -0.68 21.31
N ALA A 97 8.99 -0.60 21.95
CA ALA A 97 10.12 -1.43 21.57
C ALA A 97 9.72 -2.90 21.63
N SER A 98 10.03 -3.66 20.57
CA SER A 98 9.65 -5.07 20.43
C SER A 98 8.15 -5.35 20.41
N THR A 99 7.32 -4.32 20.22
CA THR A 99 5.88 -4.47 19.96
C THR A 99 5.64 -4.34 18.46
N PRO A 100 4.89 -5.27 17.83
CA PRO A 100 4.50 -5.13 16.43
C PRO A 100 3.77 -3.81 16.18
N LEU A 101 4.17 -3.08 15.14
CA LEU A 101 3.61 -1.78 14.76
C LEU A 101 2.80 -1.90 13.47
N GLU A 102 1.72 -1.12 13.40
CA GLU A 102 0.93 -0.98 12.18
C GLU A 102 1.43 0.19 11.32
N ASP A 103 1.34 0.03 9.99
CA ASP A 103 1.41 1.09 8.98
C ASP A 103 2.63 2.05 9.06
N ILE A 104 3.74 1.64 9.68
CA ILE A 104 4.97 2.45 9.77
C ILE A 104 5.69 2.60 8.41
N ASP A 105 5.53 1.60 7.54
CA ASP A 105 6.05 1.59 6.18
C ASP A 105 4.87 1.49 5.20
N SER A 106 4.73 2.53 4.37
CA SER A 106 3.68 2.65 3.35
C SER A 106 3.68 1.49 2.35
N TYR A 107 4.83 0.85 2.10
CA TYR A 107 4.92 -0.29 1.20
C TYR A 107 4.01 -1.45 1.64
N TYR A 108 3.84 -1.62 2.95
CA TYR A 108 3.04 -2.69 3.53
C TYR A 108 1.58 -2.31 3.82
N ALA A 109 1.14 -1.10 3.45
CA ALA A 109 -0.22 -0.61 3.76
C ALA A 109 -1.35 -1.54 3.28
N ASN A 110 -1.13 -2.26 2.18
CA ASN A 110 -2.08 -3.24 1.61
C ASN A 110 -1.52 -4.67 1.67
N GLN A 111 -0.66 -4.98 2.64
CA GLN A 111 -0.10 -6.30 2.83
C GLN A 111 -0.44 -6.78 4.24
N ARG A 112 -0.69 -8.09 4.39
CA ARG A 112 -0.99 -8.69 5.70
C ARG A 112 0.29 -8.91 6.50
N THR A 113 1.02 -7.84 6.76
CA THR A 113 2.31 -7.83 7.46
C THR A 113 2.29 -6.82 8.62
N PHE A 114 3.29 -6.92 9.48
CA PHE A 114 3.57 -5.98 10.57
C PHE A 114 5.09 -5.76 10.63
N VAL A 115 5.52 -4.67 11.27
CA VAL A 115 6.94 -4.30 11.44
C VAL A 115 7.29 -4.22 12.92
#